data_AF-A0A963BVD4-F1
#
_entry.id   AF-A0A963BVD4-F1
#
_cell.length_a   1.000
_cell.length_b   1.000
_cell.length_c   1.000
_cell.angle_alpha   90.00
_cell.angle_beta   90.00
_cell.angle_gamma   90.00
#
_symmetry.space_group_name_H-M   'P 1'
#
loop_
_entity.id
_entity.type
_entity.pdbx_description
1 polymer ?
#
loop_
_entity_poly.entity_id
_entity_poly.type
_entity_poly.pdbx_seq_one_letter_code
_entity_poly.pdbx_strand_id
1 'polypeptide(L)'
;MITQHFSTLVAGLLVAAAIPGQALAQNDTGKAVYDKVCVACHSAGIAGAPKFGDAKDWAARIKAGMDTLYESAIKGKAPAMPAKGGATDVSDADIKAAVDYMVAAAKNGGSSAAAPAPAAAPAAAAPEAAPKPRPAALSFNRLLKPASKRNPPPPEDGIHDPDNDGSYALQPPLSVFEGLPRSNAGNRINWVKALDSNQIAPRWDRTDPTAAPVVMDLNIVREVKGSMPDVVYPHKQHTAWLDCSNCHPQIFIPQKGANQISMAAILLGQKCGVCHGKVAFPVSECRICHSKKKDVMPVKNANAQ
;
A
#
# COMPACT_ATOMS: atom_id res chain seq x y z
N MET A 1 -2.92 46.66 -74.34
CA MET A 1 -2.32 46.98 -73.02
C MET A 1 -2.91 45.96 -72.04
N ILE A 2 -2.23 44.82 -71.80
CA ILE A 2 -1.27 44.60 -70.68
C ILE A 2 -2.04 44.75 -69.35
N THR A 3 -2.25 43.74 -68.49
CA THR A 3 -1.41 42.60 -68.08
C THR A 3 -2.26 41.53 -67.40
N GLN A 4 -1.83 40.27 -67.54
CA GLN A 4 -2.28 39.11 -66.77
C GLN A 4 -1.64 39.11 -65.37
N HIS A 5 -2.39 38.70 -64.33
CA HIS A 5 -1.81 38.11 -63.13
C HIS A 5 -2.56 36.83 -62.76
N PHE A 6 -1.91 35.70 -63.02
CA PHE A 6 -2.22 34.39 -62.47
C PHE A 6 -1.89 34.38 -60.97
N SER A 7 -2.84 33.96 -60.14
CA SER A 7 -2.57 33.60 -58.75
C SER A 7 -3.12 32.19 -58.50
N THR A 8 -2.24 31.20 -58.69
CA THR A 8 -2.40 29.84 -58.20
C THR A 8 -2.24 29.81 -56.68
N LEU A 9 -3.20 29.25 -55.92
CA LEU A 9 -2.87 28.59 -54.66
C LEU A 9 -3.98 27.64 -54.17
N VAL A 10 -3.68 26.34 -54.37
CA VAL A 10 -3.86 25.19 -53.47
C VAL A 10 -5.25 24.96 -52.84
N ALA A 11 -5.98 24.00 -53.43
CA ALA A 11 -6.99 23.22 -52.72
C ALA A 11 -6.32 22.41 -51.60
N GLY A 12 -6.46 22.88 -50.36
CA GLY A 12 -6.03 22.15 -49.17
C GLY A 12 -6.97 20.97 -48.91
N LEU A 13 -6.49 19.78 -49.21
CA LEU A 13 -7.05 18.52 -48.75
C LEU A 13 -7.05 18.52 -47.21
N LEU A 14 -8.22 18.68 -46.59
CA LEU A 14 -8.44 18.45 -45.16
C LEU A 14 -8.30 16.95 -44.90
N VAL A 15 -7.05 16.50 -44.73
CA VAL A 15 -6.76 15.23 -44.07
C VAL A 15 -7.14 15.43 -42.61
N ALA A 16 -8.24 14.80 -42.19
CA ALA A 16 -8.54 14.61 -40.78
C ALA A 16 -7.43 13.74 -40.18
N ALA A 17 -6.38 14.39 -39.68
CA ALA A 17 -5.35 13.75 -38.90
C ALA A 17 -5.98 13.22 -37.60
N ALA A 18 -6.03 11.89 -37.45
CA ALA A 18 -6.34 11.26 -36.18
C ALA A 18 -5.30 11.74 -35.15
N ILE A 19 -5.76 12.58 -34.21
CA ILE A 19 -4.94 13.10 -33.12
C ILE A 19 -4.50 11.91 -32.25
N PRO A 20 -3.20 11.63 -32.08
CA PRO A 20 -2.73 10.48 -31.27
C PRO A 20 -2.99 10.62 -29.76
N GLY A 21 -3.58 11.73 -29.31
CA GLY A 21 -3.86 12.03 -27.91
C GLY A 21 -5.13 11.39 -27.33
N GLN A 22 -6.00 10.81 -28.16
CA GLN A 22 -7.30 10.29 -27.70
C GLN A 22 -7.17 8.90 -27.03
N ALA A 23 -6.21 8.08 -27.46
CA ALA A 23 -6.01 6.74 -26.91
C ALA A 23 -5.36 6.72 -25.51
N LEU A 24 -4.57 7.76 -25.18
CA LEU A 24 -3.97 7.91 -23.84
C LEU A 24 -4.97 8.46 -22.83
N ALA A 25 -5.76 9.48 -23.20
CA ALA A 25 -6.79 10.06 -22.34
C ALA A 25 -7.95 9.08 -22.02
N GLN A 26 -8.31 8.21 -22.98
CA GLN A 26 -9.27 7.13 -22.75
C GLN A 26 -8.73 6.08 -21.77
N ASN A 27 -7.43 5.77 -21.83
CA ASN A 27 -6.79 4.84 -20.89
C ASN A 27 -6.67 5.43 -19.48
N ASP A 28 -6.42 6.73 -19.35
CA ASP A 28 -6.40 7.40 -18.05
C ASP A 28 -7.78 7.39 -17.38
N THR A 29 -8.84 7.62 -18.17
CA THR A 29 -10.23 7.52 -17.71
C THR A 29 -10.58 6.09 -17.30
N GLY A 30 -10.24 5.10 -18.15
CA GLY A 30 -10.46 3.68 -17.87
C GLY A 30 -9.69 3.19 -16.64
N LYS A 31 -8.45 3.65 -16.46
CA LYS A 31 -7.63 3.36 -15.28
C LYS A 31 -8.24 3.99 -14.02
N ALA A 32 -8.72 5.22 -14.08
CA ALA A 32 -9.33 5.89 -12.93
C ALA A 32 -10.60 5.15 -12.45
N VAL A 33 -11.45 4.71 -13.38
CA VAL A 33 -12.65 3.91 -13.08
C VAL A 33 -12.26 2.54 -12.54
N TYR A 34 -11.25 1.90 -13.12
CA TYR A 34 -10.70 0.65 -12.62
C TYR A 34 -10.22 0.79 -11.17
N ASP A 35 -9.41 1.80 -10.86
CA ASP A 35 -8.88 2.06 -9.53
C ASP A 35 -9.98 2.40 -8.51
N LYS A 36 -11.06 3.09 -8.94
CA LYS A 36 -12.19 3.46 -8.07
C LYS A 36 -13.10 2.29 -7.74
N VAL A 37 -13.37 1.39 -8.71
CA VAL A 37 -14.48 0.43 -8.62
C VAL A 37 -14.03 -1.00 -8.91
N CYS A 38 -13.36 -1.23 -10.04
CA CYS A 38 -13.12 -2.57 -10.57
C CYS A 38 -12.01 -3.32 -9.81
N VAL A 39 -11.01 -2.58 -9.30
CA VAL A 39 -9.84 -3.12 -8.59
C VAL A 39 -10.22 -3.91 -7.34
N ALA A 40 -11.36 -3.57 -6.73
CA ALA A 40 -11.87 -4.21 -5.51
C ALA A 40 -12.00 -5.73 -5.67
N CYS A 41 -12.40 -6.21 -6.86
CA CYS A 41 -12.52 -7.65 -7.13
C CYS A 41 -11.48 -8.15 -8.13
N HIS A 42 -11.13 -7.35 -9.15
CA HIS A 42 -10.30 -7.81 -10.25
C HIS A 42 -8.79 -7.74 -9.99
N SER A 43 -8.31 -7.08 -8.94
CA SER A 43 -6.89 -7.11 -8.59
C SER A 43 -6.43 -8.50 -8.14
N ALA A 44 -7.19 -9.13 -7.24
CA ALA A 44 -6.87 -10.41 -6.63
C ALA A 44 -7.73 -11.58 -7.14
N GLY A 45 -8.77 -11.28 -7.94
CA GLY A 45 -9.70 -12.28 -8.47
C GLY A 45 -10.74 -12.76 -7.45
N ILE A 46 -11.30 -11.83 -6.68
CA ILE A 46 -12.31 -12.12 -5.64
C ILE A 46 -13.54 -12.75 -6.29
N ALA A 47 -14.13 -13.76 -5.62
CA ALA A 47 -15.30 -14.50 -6.10
C ALA A 47 -15.14 -15.09 -7.52
N GLY A 48 -13.89 -15.39 -7.93
CA GLY A 48 -13.59 -15.93 -9.26
C GLY A 48 -13.50 -14.86 -10.36
N ALA A 49 -13.41 -13.58 -9.99
CA ALA A 49 -13.17 -12.51 -10.96
C ALA A 49 -11.84 -12.75 -11.72
N PRO A 50 -11.77 -12.47 -13.02
CA PRO A 50 -10.52 -12.57 -13.78
C PRO A 50 -9.52 -11.54 -13.28
N LYS A 51 -8.29 -11.97 -12.96
CA LYS A 51 -7.25 -11.10 -12.41
C LYS A 51 -6.71 -10.12 -13.44
N PHE A 52 -6.60 -8.87 -13.05
CA PHE A 52 -6.00 -7.83 -13.86
C PHE A 52 -4.58 -8.21 -14.30
N GLY A 53 -4.28 -8.07 -15.59
CA GLY A 53 -2.97 -8.42 -16.16
C GLY A 53 -2.72 -9.93 -16.35
N ASP A 54 -3.61 -10.82 -15.90
CA ASP A 54 -3.43 -12.26 -16.07
C ASP A 54 -3.93 -12.74 -17.45
N ALA A 55 -3.00 -12.93 -18.38
CA ALA A 55 -3.33 -13.37 -19.73
C ALA A 55 -4.11 -14.70 -19.76
N LYS A 56 -3.90 -15.61 -18.79
CA LYS A 56 -4.59 -16.91 -18.74
C LYS A 56 -6.05 -16.75 -18.32
N ASP A 57 -6.31 -15.93 -17.30
CA ASP A 57 -7.68 -15.65 -16.85
C ASP A 57 -8.49 -14.92 -17.94
N TRP A 58 -7.84 -14.10 -18.75
CA TRP A 58 -8.49 -13.26 -19.77
C TRP A 58 -8.58 -13.89 -21.16
N ALA A 59 -7.81 -14.94 -21.48
CA ALA A 59 -7.77 -15.52 -22.84
C ALA A 59 -9.15 -15.93 -23.38
N ALA A 60 -9.93 -16.70 -22.60
CA ALA A 60 -11.26 -17.15 -23.02
C ALA A 60 -12.27 -15.99 -23.11
N ARG A 61 -12.07 -14.94 -22.31
CA ARG A 61 -12.95 -13.76 -22.23
C ARG A 61 -12.72 -12.84 -23.42
N ILE A 62 -11.46 -12.59 -23.76
CA ILE A 62 -11.08 -11.83 -24.95
C ILE A 62 -11.55 -12.55 -26.22
N LYS A 63 -11.50 -13.88 -26.25
CA LYS A 63 -12.03 -14.68 -27.37
C LYS A 63 -13.56 -14.54 -27.56
N ALA A 64 -14.30 -14.23 -26.48
CA ALA A 64 -15.75 -13.99 -26.56
C ALA A 64 -16.11 -12.61 -27.15
N GLY A 65 -15.13 -11.74 -27.40
CA GLY A 65 -15.31 -10.43 -28.03
C GLY A 65 -15.55 -9.28 -27.04
N MET A 66 -15.17 -8.06 -27.44
CA MET A 66 -15.25 -6.87 -26.58
C MET A 66 -16.69 -6.48 -26.25
N ASP A 67 -17.63 -6.62 -27.20
CA ASP A 67 -19.04 -6.28 -26.96
C ASP A 67 -19.65 -7.12 -25.83
N THR A 68 -19.33 -8.42 -25.80
CA THR A 68 -19.73 -9.34 -24.72
C THR A 68 -19.17 -8.91 -23.36
N LEU A 69 -17.94 -8.39 -23.33
CA LEU A 69 -17.30 -7.91 -22.10
C LEU A 69 -17.93 -6.60 -21.62
N TYR A 70 -18.23 -5.68 -22.53
CA TYR A 70 -18.94 -4.45 -22.22
C TYR A 70 -20.34 -4.72 -21.67
N GLU A 71 -21.10 -5.61 -22.33
CA GLU A 71 -22.43 -5.98 -21.86
C GLU A 71 -22.37 -6.63 -20.48
N SER A 72 -21.42 -7.54 -20.26
CA SER A 72 -21.22 -8.16 -18.96
C SER A 72 -20.90 -7.11 -17.89
N ALA A 73 -20.01 -6.15 -18.17
CA ALA A 73 -19.61 -5.11 -17.23
C ALA A 73 -20.76 -4.14 -16.91
N ILE A 74 -21.56 -3.75 -17.92
CA ILE A 74 -22.67 -2.80 -17.76
C ILE A 74 -23.86 -3.47 -17.04
N LYS A 75 -24.28 -4.65 -17.50
CA LYS A 75 -25.46 -5.36 -16.96
C LYS A 75 -25.14 -6.18 -15.69
N GLY A 76 -23.86 -6.44 -15.44
CA GLY A 76 -23.41 -7.35 -14.39
C GLY A 76 -23.44 -8.81 -14.85
N LYS A 77 -22.77 -9.67 -14.09
CA LYS A 77 -22.73 -11.11 -14.29
C LYS A 77 -22.93 -11.82 -12.94
N ALA A 78 -24.15 -12.26 -12.72
CA ALA A 78 -24.51 -13.02 -11.53
C ALA A 78 -23.67 -14.32 -11.43
N PRO A 79 -23.35 -14.79 -10.21
CA PRO A 79 -23.70 -14.21 -8.91
C PRO A 79 -22.71 -13.17 -8.38
N ALA A 80 -21.56 -12.99 -9.04
CA ALA A 80 -20.39 -12.36 -8.41
C ALA A 80 -20.05 -10.95 -8.91
N MET A 81 -20.54 -10.54 -10.08
CA MET A 81 -20.22 -9.24 -10.67
C MET A 81 -21.49 -8.37 -10.74
N PRO A 82 -21.62 -7.33 -9.91
CA PRO A 82 -22.76 -6.41 -9.98
C PRO A 82 -22.74 -5.56 -11.26
N ALA A 83 -23.90 -5.04 -11.65
CA ALA A 83 -24.03 -4.10 -12.76
C ALA A 83 -23.12 -2.89 -12.56
N LYS A 84 -22.38 -2.50 -13.61
CA LYS A 84 -21.36 -1.42 -13.58
C LYS A 84 -20.33 -1.56 -12.46
N GLY A 85 -20.04 -2.79 -12.01
CA GLY A 85 -19.16 -3.03 -10.86
C GLY A 85 -19.69 -2.50 -9.53
N GLY A 86 -20.98 -2.18 -9.43
CA GLY A 86 -21.62 -1.62 -8.23
C GLY A 86 -21.61 -0.09 -8.19
N ALA A 87 -21.07 0.57 -9.21
CA ALA A 87 -21.10 2.02 -9.30
C ALA A 87 -22.46 2.52 -9.81
N THR A 88 -23.06 3.46 -9.08
CA THR A 88 -24.33 4.11 -9.45
C THR A 88 -24.12 5.41 -10.23
N ASP A 89 -22.90 5.96 -10.21
CA ASP A 89 -22.52 7.29 -10.72
C ASP A 89 -21.54 7.25 -11.90
N VAL A 90 -21.41 6.11 -12.60
CA VAL A 90 -20.45 5.94 -13.72
C VAL A 90 -21.18 5.71 -15.04
N SER A 91 -20.76 6.43 -16.08
CA SER A 91 -21.34 6.33 -17.42
C SER A 91 -20.95 5.00 -18.10
N ASP A 92 -21.77 4.53 -19.05
CA ASP A 92 -21.46 3.30 -19.79
C ASP A 92 -20.17 3.44 -20.61
N ALA A 93 -19.84 4.65 -21.07
CA ALA A 93 -18.60 4.94 -21.78
C ALA A 93 -17.38 4.75 -20.87
N ASP A 94 -17.46 5.22 -19.62
CA ASP A 94 -16.38 5.08 -18.64
C ASP A 94 -16.19 3.62 -18.19
N ILE A 95 -17.29 2.86 -18.09
CA ILE A 95 -17.23 1.41 -17.85
C ILE A 95 -16.55 0.69 -19.03
N LYS A 96 -16.86 1.06 -20.28
CA LYS A 96 -16.19 0.48 -21.46
C LYS A 96 -14.70 0.80 -21.46
N ALA A 97 -14.32 2.05 -21.17
CA ALA A 97 -12.92 2.45 -21.04
C ALA A 97 -12.18 1.65 -19.96
N ALA A 98 -12.84 1.34 -18.83
CA ALA A 98 -12.27 0.49 -17.79
C ALA A 98 -12.05 -0.96 -18.28
N VAL A 99 -13.01 -1.51 -19.04
CA VAL A 99 -12.87 -2.84 -19.65
C VAL A 99 -11.72 -2.87 -20.65
N ASP A 100 -11.57 -1.82 -21.48
CA ASP A 100 -10.45 -1.67 -22.41
C ASP A 100 -9.10 -1.67 -21.69
N TYR A 101 -8.99 -0.90 -20.60
CA TYR A 101 -7.79 -0.85 -19.77
C TYR A 101 -7.40 -2.23 -19.23
N MET A 102 -8.38 -3.00 -18.74
CA MET A 102 -8.15 -4.35 -18.20
C MET A 102 -7.74 -5.36 -19.28
N VAL A 103 -8.38 -5.30 -20.45
CA VAL A 103 -8.04 -6.16 -21.59
C VAL A 103 -6.66 -5.81 -22.14
N ALA A 104 -6.32 -4.53 -22.23
CA ALA A 104 -4.99 -4.07 -22.64
C ALA A 104 -3.90 -4.59 -21.69
N ALA A 105 -4.13 -4.51 -20.37
CA ALA A 105 -3.20 -5.04 -19.38
C ALA A 105 -2.99 -6.57 -19.51
N ALA A 106 -4.07 -7.31 -19.80
CA ALA A 106 -4.00 -8.75 -20.00
C ALA A 106 -3.29 -9.15 -21.31
N LYS A 107 -3.49 -8.39 -22.40
CA LYS A 107 -2.82 -8.62 -23.69
C LYS A 107 -1.33 -8.30 -23.67
N ASN A 108 -0.95 -7.26 -22.94
CA ASN A 108 0.43 -6.80 -22.87
C ASN A 108 1.27 -7.59 -21.84
N GLY A 109 0.72 -8.69 -21.31
CA GLY A 109 1.40 -9.53 -20.32
C GLY A 109 1.88 -8.72 -19.14
N GLY A 110 1.06 -7.76 -18.69
CA GLY A 110 1.33 -6.81 -17.60
C GLY A 110 1.49 -7.50 -16.26
N SER A 111 2.51 -8.36 -16.17
CA SER A 111 3.17 -8.73 -14.94
C SER A 111 3.71 -7.44 -14.34
N SER A 112 3.36 -7.19 -13.09
CA SER A 112 4.08 -6.25 -12.23
C SER A 112 5.50 -6.80 -11.97
N ALA A 113 6.33 -6.81 -13.02
CA ALA A 113 7.76 -6.97 -12.93
C ALA A 113 8.38 -5.57 -13.04
N ALA A 114 8.86 -5.06 -11.90
CA ALA A 114 9.62 -3.83 -11.85
C ALA A 114 10.83 -3.92 -12.80
N ALA A 115 10.95 -2.97 -13.72
CA ALA A 115 12.17 -2.76 -14.49
C ALA A 115 13.31 -2.30 -13.55
N PRO A 116 14.55 -2.81 -13.70
CA PRO A 116 15.66 -2.44 -12.83
C PRO A 116 16.27 -1.09 -13.24
N ALA A 117 16.61 -0.26 -12.25
CA ALA A 117 17.50 0.89 -12.43
C ALA A 117 18.97 0.42 -12.61
N PRO A 118 19.81 1.14 -13.39
CA PRO A 118 21.16 0.69 -13.75
C PRO A 118 22.15 0.70 -12.57
N ALA A 119 23.09 -0.24 -12.65
CA ALA A 119 24.09 -0.59 -11.64
C ALA A 119 25.21 0.45 -11.46
N ALA A 120 25.67 0.60 -10.21
CA ALA A 120 26.89 1.32 -9.85
C ALA A 120 28.12 0.39 -9.91
N ALA A 121 29.22 0.90 -10.47
CA ALA A 121 30.56 0.28 -10.45
C ALA A 121 31.47 0.94 -9.39
N PRO A 122 32.58 0.30 -8.97
CA PRO A 122 33.00 0.23 -7.56
C PRO A 122 34.04 1.27 -7.11
N ALA A 123 34.14 1.38 -5.79
CA ALA A 123 35.06 2.23 -5.04
C ALA A 123 36.51 1.72 -5.04
N ALA A 124 37.47 2.65 -5.00
CA ALA A 124 38.85 2.43 -4.56
C ALA A 124 39.19 3.41 -3.42
N ALA A 125 39.72 2.87 -2.32
CA ALA A 125 40.24 3.55 -1.12
C ALA A 125 41.71 3.96 -1.32
N ALA A 126 42.40 4.88 -0.61
CA ALA A 126 42.22 5.92 0.40
C ALA A 126 43.48 6.88 0.26
N PRO A 127 43.62 8.04 0.93
CA PRO A 127 43.96 8.09 2.37
C PRO A 127 43.32 9.25 3.16
N GLU A 128 43.44 9.13 4.48
CA GLU A 128 42.87 9.98 5.53
C GLU A 128 43.55 11.35 5.62
N ALA A 129 42.75 12.42 5.67
CA ALA A 129 43.19 13.79 5.95
C ALA A 129 42.15 14.53 6.82
N ALA A 130 42.66 15.34 7.74
CA ALA A 130 42.04 16.13 8.82
C ALA A 130 40.63 16.77 8.53
N PRO A 131 39.82 17.05 9.57
CA PRO A 131 38.38 17.23 9.44
C PRO A 131 38.01 18.50 8.67
N LYS A 132 37.40 18.31 7.50
CA LYS A 132 36.72 19.39 6.75
C LYS A 132 35.40 19.76 7.43
N PRO A 133 34.99 21.04 7.44
CA PRO A 133 33.68 21.43 7.93
C PRO A 133 32.59 20.64 7.21
N ARG A 134 31.66 20.06 8.00
CA ARG A 134 30.57 19.20 7.50
C ARG A 134 29.87 19.90 6.32
N PRO A 135 29.74 19.26 5.15
CA PRO A 135 28.85 19.77 4.11
C PRO A 135 27.45 19.89 4.71
N ALA A 136 26.77 20.99 4.39
CA ALA A 136 25.40 21.24 4.82
C ALA A 136 24.56 19.98 4.60
N ALA A 137 23.86 19.56 5.66
CA ALA A 137 23.08 18.33 5.70
C ALA A 137 22.30 18.13 4.39
N LEU A 138 22.47 16.96 3.78
CA LEU A 138 21.65 16.49 2.67
C LEU A 138 20.19 16.81 2.98
N SER A 139 19.53 17.52 2.08
CA SER A 139 18.16 18.04 2.23
C SER A 139 17.12 16.95 2.55
N PHE A 140 17.43 15.67 2.31
CA PHE A 140 16.64 14.52 2.76
C PHE A 140 16.60 14.34 4.28
N ASN A 141 17.68 14.65 5.00
CA ASN A 141 17.75 14.54 6.47
C ASN A 141 17.14 15.75 7.20
N ARG A 142 16.87 16.86 6.49
CA ARG A 142 16.27 18.07 7.09
C ARG A 142 14.79 17.86 7.47
N LEU A 143 14.10 16.92 6.81
CA LEU A 143 12.72 16.54 7.13
C LEU A 143 12.62 15.56 8.30
N LEU A 144 13.71 14.88 8.66
CA LEU A 144 13.76 14.02 9.83
C LEU A 144 14.04 14.88 11.05
N LYS A 145 12.99 15.17 11.85
CA LYS A 145 13.14 15.87 13.13
C LYS A 145 14.23 15.17 13.97
N PRO A 146 15.16 15.92 14.60
CA PRO A 146 16.21 15.34 15.45
C PRO A 146 15.62 14.38 16.49
N ALA A 147 16.34 13.33 16.84
CA ALA A 147 15.88 12.38 17.86
C ALA A 147 15.54 13.05 19.21
N SER A 148 16.17 14.19 19.51
CA SER A 148 15.91 15.04 20.68
C SER A 148 14.59 15.84 20.60
N LYS A 149 13.96 15.95 19.42
CA LYS A 149 12.69 16.65 19.20
C LYS A 149 11.53 15.68 18.91
N ARG A 150 11.58 14.47 19.47
CA ARG A 150 10.47 13.50 19.36
C ARG A 150 9.34 13.88 20.32
N ASN A 151 8.11 13.66 19.86
CA ASN A 151 6.89 13.96 20.59
C ASN A 151 6.77 15.43 21.05
N PRO A 152 6.98 16.41 20.16
CA PRO A 152 6.78 17.82 20.50
C PRO A 152 5.33 18.08 20.95
N PRO A 153 5.08 19.16 21.70
CA PRO A 153 3.73 19.55 22.06
C PRO A 153 2.91 19.84 20.79
N PRO A 154 1.56 19.73 20.83
CA PRO A 154 0.71 19.85 19.65
C PRO A 154 0.96 21.11 18.80
N PRO A 155 1.14 22.32 19.35
CA PRO A 155 1.47 23.52 18.56
C PRO A 155 2.80 23.44 17.78
N GLU A 156 3.72 22.55 18.17
CA GLU A 156 5.06 22.41 17.58
C GLU A 156 5.23 21.11 16.77
N ASP A 157 4.19 20.28 16.71
CA ASP A 157 4.27 18.96 16.09
C ASP A 157 4.19 18.99 14.56
N GLY A 158 3.77 20.12 13.99
CA GLY A 158 3.61 20.30 12.54
C GLY A 158 2.42 19.53 11.96
N ILE A 159 1.53 19.05 12.82
CA ILE A 159 0.26 18.39 12.52
C ILE A 159 -0.90 19.29 12.93
N HIS A 160 -0.80 19.90 14.12
CA HIS A 160 -1.81 20.84 14.62
C HIS A 160 -1.50 22.28 14.20
N ASP A 161 -2.54 23.07 14.00
CA ASP A 161 -2.45 24.49 13.67
C ASP A 161 -1.93 25.28 14.88
N PRO A 162 -0.74 25.90 14.82
CA PRO A 162 -0.18 26.66 15.93
C PRO A 162 -0.97 27.92 16.23
N ASP A 163 -1.72 28.47 15.27
CA ASP A 163 -2.49 29.71 15.46
C ASP A 163 -3.88 29.44 16.08
N ASN A 164 -4.24 28.17 16.25
CA ASN A 164 -5.48 27.76 16.91
C ASN A 164 -5.27 27.59 18.41
N ASP A 165 -5.99 28.38 19.22
CA ASP A 165 -5.99 28.28 20.69
C ASP A 165 -6.24 26.86 21.20
N GLY A 166 -7.06 26.08 20.48
CA GLY A 166 -7.35 24.68 20.80
C GLY A 166 -6.11 23.79 20.83
N SER A 167 -5.07 24.10 20.06
CA SER A 167 -3.81 23.33 20.04
C SER A 167 -3.06 23.43 21.36
N TYR A 168 -3.19 24.55 22.08
CA TYR A 168 -2.56 24.75 23.39
C TYR A 168 -3.37 24.11 24.54
N ALA A 169 -4.66 23.83 24.33
CA ALA A 169 -5.48 23.11 25.30
C ALA A 169 -5.17 21.60 25.34
N LEU A 170 -4.52 21.07 24.31
CA LEU A 170 -4.15 19.66 24.22
C LEU A 170 -2.93 19.35 25.10
N GLN A 171 -2.99 18.23 25.81
CA GLN A 171 -1.91 17.78 26.68
C GLN A 171 -0.62 17.46 25.89
N PRO A 172 0.55 18.01 26.27
CA PRO A 172 1.83 17.63 25.66
C PRO A 172 2.15 16.15 25.87
N PRO A 173 2.52 15.39 24.82
CA PRO A 173 2.73 13.95 24.93
C PRO A 173 3.80 13.54 25.97
N LEU A 174 4.87 14.32 26.09
CA LEU A 174 5.98 14.03 27.01
C LEU A 174 5.55 13.98 28.48
N SER A 175 4.52 14.73 28.86
CA SER A 175 3.99 14.73 30.23
C SER A 175 3.38 13.38 30.62
N VAL A 176 2.76 12.66 29.67
CA VAL A 176 2.23 11.31 29.89
C VAL A 176 3.33 10.27 29.81
N PHE A 177 4.28 10.48 28.91
CA PHE A 177 5.27 9.46 28.53
C PHE A 177 6.37 9.24 29.56
N GLU A 178 6.58 10.17 30.49
CA GLU A 178 7.68 10.12 31.46
C GLU A 178 7.67 8.85 32.33
N GLY A 179 6.48 8.39 32.73
CA GLY A 179 6.30 7.19 33.56
C GLY A 179 6.21 5.87 32.79
N LEU A 180 6.13 5.91 31.45
CA LEU A 180 5.87 4.72 30.64
C LEU A 180 7.15 3.98 30.23
N PRO A 181 7.05 2.66 29.94
CA PRO A 181 8.22 1.87 29.60
C PRO A 181 8.78 2.31 28.24
N ARG A 182 10.10 2.46 28.15
CA ARG A 182 10.73 2.96 26.93
C ARG A 182 10.97 1.88 25.88
N SER A 183 10.95 2.30 24.62
CA SER A 183 11.32 1.52 23.43
C SER A 183 12.40 2.24 22.63
N ASN A 184 13.15 1.48 21.84
CA ASN A 184 14.09 2.08 20.87
C ASN A 184 13.41 2.52 19.56
N ALA A 185 12.19 2.05 19.31
CA ALA A 185 11.43 2.29 18.10
C ALA A 185 10.39 3.42 18.27
N GLY A 186 9.90 3.94 17.14
CA GLY A 186 8.72 4.82 17.07
C GLY A 186 8.81 6.05 17.99
N ASN A 187 7.73 6.30 18.75
CA ASN A 187 7.62 7.39 19.72
C ASN A 187 8.41 7.18 21.01
N ARG A 188 9.28 6.14 21.08
CA ARG A 188 10.09 5.75 22.23
C ARG A 188 9.31 5.14 23.41
N ILE A 189 8.05 4.79 23.19
CA ILE A 189 7.21 4.12 24.20
C ILE A 189 6.96 2.67 23.80
N ASN A 190 7.07 1.77 24.77
CA ASN A 190 6.69 0.37 24.62
C ASN A 190 5.27 0.19 25.14
N TRP A 191 4.31 0.41 24.24
CA TRP A 191 2.88 0.31 24.53
C TRP A 191 2.45 -1.09 24.99
N VAL A 192 3.04 -2.14 24.41
CA VAL A 192 2.76 -3.54 24.83
C VAL A 192 3.17 -3.76 26.27
N LYS A 193 4.39 -3.33 26.66
CA LYS A 193 4.84 -3.45 28.05
C LYS A 193 4.02 -2.58 28.99
N ALA A 194 3.59 -1.39 28.57
CA ALA A 194 2.72 -0.54 29.38
C ALA A 194 1.37 -1.22 29.67
N LEU A 195 0.80 -1.93 28.68
CA LEU A 195 -0.41 -2.74 28.85
C LEU A 195 -0.18 -3.93 29.77
N ASP A 196 0.85 -4.74 29.49
CA ASP A 196 1.14 -5.95 30.26
C ASP A 196 1.47 -5.65 31.74
N SER A 197 1.94 -4.44 32.03
CA SER A 197 2.22 -3.97 33.40
C SER A 197 1.08 -3.14 34.02
N ASN A 198 -0.09 -3.08 33.38
CA ASN A 198 -1.26 -2.31 33.83
C ASN A 198 -0.99 -0.81 34.10
N GLN A 199 0.02 -0.23 33.44
CA GLN A 199 0.29 1.21 33.53
C GLN A 199 -0.71 2.05 32.72
N ILE A 200 -1.39 1.41 31.76
CA ILE A 200 -2.46 2.00 30.98
C ILE A 200 -3.63 1.02 30.93
N ALA A 201 -4.86 1.55 31.05
CA ALA A 201 -6.09 0.77 31.05
C ALA A 201 -7.09 1.34 30.03
N PRO A 202 -7.00 0.91 28.76
CA PRO A 202 -7.82 1.53 27.73
C PRO A 202 -9.24 1.04 27.73
N ARG A 203 -10.12 1.98 27.38
CA ARG A 203 -11.54 1.72 27.28
C ARG A 203 -11.79 0.87 26.06
N TRP A 204 -12.57 -0.19 26.25
CA TRP A 204 -12.97 -1.07 25.17
C TRP A 204 -14.12 -0.48 24.36
N ASP A 205 -15.12 0.08 25.06
CA ASP A 205 -16.23 0.79 24.43
C ASP A 205 -16.18 2.29 24.74
N ARG A 206 -16.67 3.09 23.80
CA ARG A 206 -16.70 4.55 23.93
C ARG A 206 -17.77 5.02 24.92
N THR A 207 -18.87 4.26 25.03
CA THR A 207 -20.09 4.61 25.75
C THR A 207 -20.31 3.77 26.99
N ASP A 208 -19.90 2.51 26.99
CA ASP A 208 -19.97 1.62 28.14
C ASP A 208 -18.60 1.50 28.83
N PRO A 209 -18.41 2.13 30.01
CA PRO A 209 -17.16 2.05 30.75
C PRO A 209 -16.91 0.66 31.37
N THR A 210 -17.91 -0.22 31.39
CA THR A 210 -17.84 -1.56 32.00
C THR A 210 -17.63 -2.67 30.96
N ALA A 211 -17.64 -2.34 29.67
CA ALA A 211 -17.44 -3.29 28.60
C ALA A 211 -16.10 -4.02 28.75
N ALA A 212 -16.16 -5.35 28.78
CA ALA A 212 -14.97 -6.19 28.92
C ALA A 212 -14.31 -6.42 27.55
N PRO A 213 -12.97 -6.44 27.48
CA PRO A 213 -12.26 -6.68 26.23
C PRO A 213 -12.37 -8.15 25.80
N VAL A 214 -12.59 -8.36 24.51
CA VAL A 214 -12.51 -9.70 23.90
C VAL A 214 -11.09 -9.91 23.40
N VAL A 215 -10.25 -10.48 24.27
CA VAL A 215 -8.83 -10.72 23.96
C VAL A 215 -8.63 -12.16 23.48
N MET A 216 -7.99 -12.33 22.33
CA MET A 216 -7.62 -13.63 21.80
C MET A 216 -6.12 -13.89 21.94
N ASP A 217 -5.75 -14.87 22.76
CA ASP A 217 -4.35 -15.26 22.96
C ASP A 217 -3.91 -16.34 21.97
N LEU A 218 -3.63 -15.92 20.74
CA LEU A 218 -3.15 -16.80 19.67
C LEU A 218 -2.07 -16.13 18.83
N ASN A 219 -0.98 -16.85 18.60
CA ASN A 219 0.07 -16.45 17.68
C ASN A 219 -0.12 -17.10 16.30
N ILE A 220 -0.17 -16.28 15.26
CA ILE A 220 -0.06 -16.73 13.88
C ILE A 220 1.39 -16.57 13.44
N VAL A 221 1.99 -17.68 13.02
CA VAL A 221 3.35 -17.69 12.48
C VAL A 221 3.27 -17.73 10.97
N ARG A 222 3.94 -16.78 10.32
CA ARG A 222 4.15 -16.78 8.88
C ARG A 222 5.60 -17.15 8.58
N GLU A 223 5.77 -18.30 7.97
CA GLU A 223 7.05 -18.72 7.43
C GLU A 223 7.47 -17.78 6.30
N VAL A 224 8.71 -17.31 6.32
CA VAL A 224 9.27 -16.48 5.25
C VAL A 224 10.28 -17.26 4.45
N LYS A 225 10.38 -17.02 3.14
CA LYS A 225 11.44 -17.61 2.33
C LYS A 225 12.73 -16.78 2.52
N GLY A 226 13.89 -17.43 2.65
CA GLY A 226 15.19 -16.76 2.81
C GLY A 226 15.82 -16.91 4.20
N SER A 227 16.75 -16.02 4.56
CA SER A 227 17.56 -16.13 5.80
C SER A 227 16.94 -15.46 7.03
N MET A 228 15.97 -14.56 6.82
CA MET A 228 15.31 -13.87 7.93
C MET A 228 14.49 -14.86 8.78
N PRO A 229 14.37 -14.64 10.11
CA PRO A 229 13.46 -15.39 10.98
C PRO A 229 12.00 -15.32 10.49
N ASP A 230 11.17 -16.24 10.93
CA ASP A 230 9.74 -16.22 10.63
C ASP A 230 9.03 -15.10 11.37
N VAL A 231 7.93 -14.64 10.76
CA VAL A 231 7.15 -13.52 11.28
C VAL A 231 6.10 -14.04 12.25
N VAL A 232 6.00 -13.41 13.42
CA VAL A 232 4.95 -13.70 14.40
C VAL A 232 3.97 -12.55 14.43
N TYR A 233 2.69 -12.88 14.27
CA TYR A 233 1.58 -11.99 14.54
C TYR A 233 0.84 -12.47 15.80
N PRO A 234 0.91 -11.73 16.91
CA PRO A 234 0.25 -12.15 18.13
C PRO A 234 -1.10 -11.44 18.29
N HIS A 235 -2.20 -12.19 18.29
CA HIS A 235 -3.54 -11.60 18.42
C HIS A 235 -3.74 -10.91 19.75
N LYS A 236 -3.12 -11.38 20.84
CA LYS A 236 -3.31 -10.81 22.18
C LYS A 236 -3.05 -9.31 22.22
N GLN A 237 -1.89 -8.89 21.72
CA GLN A 237 -1.48 -7.48 21.74
C GLN A 237 -2.30 -6.62 20.78
N HIS A 238 -2.90 -7.21 19.75
CA HIS A 238 -3.76 -6.48 18.82
C HIS A 238 -5.20 -6.38 19.35
N THR A 239 -5.75 -7.48 19.86
CA THR A 239 -7.10 -7.58 20.42
C THR A 239 -7.23 -7.03 21.82
N ALA A 240 -6.12 -6.69 22.49
CA ALA A 240 -6.15 -5.96 23.74
C ALA A 240 -6.75 -4.55 23.59
N TRP A 241 -6.58 -3.93 22.41
CA TRP A 241 -7.04 -2.56 22.11
C TRP A 241 -7.93 -2.43 20.89
N LEU A 242 -7.91 -3.40 19.99
CA LEU A 242 -8.63 -3.33 18.72
C LEU A 242 -9.70 -4.41 18.68
N ASP A 243 -10.84 -4.05 18.11
CA ASP A 243 -11.91 -4.99 17.83
C ASP A 243 -11.57 -5.86 16.62
N CYS A 244 -12.16 -7.06 16.56
CA CYS A 244 -11.94 -7.99 15.45
C CYS A 244 -12.28 -7.36 14.09
N SER A 245 -13.29 -6.49 14.04
CA SER A 245 -13.72 -5.78 12.83
C SER A 245 -12.70 -4.79 12.28
N ASN A 246 -11.76 -4.31 13.12
CA ASN A 246 -10.67 -3.45 12.64
C ASN A 246 -9.72 -4.19 11.67
N CYS A 247 -9.72 -5.52 11.70
CA CYS A 247 -8.82 -6.35 10.90
C CYS A 247 -9.57 -7.23 9.89
N HIS A 248 -10.69 -7.82 10.30
CA HIS A 248 -11.42 -8.81 9.53
C HIS A 248 -12.76 -8.27 9.00
N PRO A 249 -13.17 -8.67 7.77
CA PRO A 249 -12.43 -9.48 6.80
C PRO A 249 -11.56 -8.65 5.84
N GLN A 250 -11.63 -7.32 5.93
CA GLN A 250 -11.14 -6.41 4.89
C GLN A 250 -9.61 -6.44 4.75
N ILE A 251 -8.87 -6.34 5.86
CA ILE A 251 -7.41 -6.34 5.83
C ILE A 251 -6.92 -7.78 5.76
N PHE A 252 -7.49 -8.65 6.60
CA PHE A 252 -7.16 -10.07 6.66
C PHE A 252 -8.42 -10.92 6.54
N ILE A 253 -8.35 -11.99 5.78
CA ILE A 253 -9.40 -13.01 5.72
C ILE A 253 -9.10 -14.03 6.82
N PRO A 254 -10.04 -14.38 7.72
CA PRO A 254 -9.82 -15.35 8.80
C PRO A 254 -9.79 -16.80 8.28
N GLN A 255 -8.95 -17.05 7.28
CA GLN A 255 -8.79 -18.34 6.61
C GLN A 255 -7.31 -18.60 6.34
N LYS A 256 -6.85 -19.81 6.68
CA LYS A 256 -5.47 -20.23 6.46
C LYS A 256 -5.12 -20.13 4.98
N GLY A 257 -4.00 -19.48 4.67
CA GLY A 257 -3.49 -19.32 3.31
C GLY A 257 -4.19 -18.27 2.45
N ALA A 258 -5.30 -17.67 2.91
CA ALA A 258 -6.03 -16.66 2.13
C ALA A 258 -5.33 -15.29 2.08
N ASN A 259 -4.39 -15.03 3.01
CA ASN A 259 -3.70 -13.75 3.12
C ASN A 259 -2.31 -13.80 2.47
N GLN A 260 -2.20 -13.22 1.28
CA GLN A 260 -0.90 -12.98 0.66
C GLN A 260 -0.30 -11.69 1.23
N ILE A 261 0.84 -11.82 1.91
CA ILE A 261 1.56 -10.72 2.56
C ILE A 261 2.98 -10.71 1.98
N SER A 262 3.43 -9.53 1.58
CA SER A 262 4.80 -9.29 1.14
C SER A 262 5.32 -8.00 1.76
N MET A 263 6.65 -7.85 1.85
CA MET A 263 7.23 -6.59 2.32
C MET A 263 6.85 -5.42 1.41
N ALA A 264 6.73 -5.63 0.10
CA ALA A 264 6.27 -4.61 -0.83
C ALA A 264 4.84 -4.14 -0.50
N ALA A 265 3.91 -5.06 -0.25
CA ALA A 265 2.55 -4.72 0.16
C ALA A 265 2.53 -3.95 1.49
N ILE A 266 3.36 -4.34 2.45
CA ILE A 266 3.49 -3.65 3.75
C ILE A 266 3.98 -2.21 3.54
N LEU A 267 5.01 -2.00 2.72
CA LEU A 267 5.53 -0.66 2.43
C LEU A 267 4.52 0.23 1.67
N LEU A 268 3.63 -0.38 0.89
CA LEU A 268 2.52 0.30 0.22
C LEU A 268 1.31 0.55 1.14
N GLY A 269 1.42 0.26 2.44
CA GLY A 269 0.37 0.50 3.41
C GLY A 269 -0.75 -0.55 3.40
N GLN A 270 -0.51 -1.73 2.83
CA GLN A 270 -1.45 -2.85 2.82
C GLN A 270 -1.11 -3.89 3.89
N LYS A 271 -2.08 -4.72 4.27
CA LYS A 271 -1.92 -5.78 5.28
C LYS A 271 -1.36 -5.19 6.58
N CYS A 272 -0.21 -5.67 7.05
CA CYS A 272 0.42 -5.12 8.27
C CYS A 272 0.75 -3.61 8.11
N GLY A 273 1.01 -3.14 6.89
CA GLY A 273 1.31 -1.74 6.59
C GLY A 273 0.14 -0.78 6.80
N VAL A 274 -1.10 -1.28 6.95
CA VAL A 274 -2.24 -0.43 7.31
C VAL A 274 -1.96 0.25 8.67
N CYS A 275 -1.29 -0.48 9.56
CA CYS A 275 -1.02 -0.02 10.92
C CYS A 275 0.47 0.31 11.17
N HIS A 276 1.39 -0.57 10.77
CA HIS A 276 2.82 -0.39 11.03
C HIS A 276 3.40 0.75 10.19
N GLY A 277 4.07 1.70 10.87
CA GLY A 277 4.57 2.93 10.26
C GLY A 277 3.59 4.11 10.29
N LYS A 278 2.35 3.91 10.74
CA LYS A 278 1.35 4.97 10.94
C LYS A 278 0.92 5.05 12.40
N VAL A 279 0.27 3.99 12.89
CA VAL A 279 -0.24 3.92 14.27
C VAL A 279 0.60 3.01 15.17
N ALA A 280 1.30 2.04 14.57
CA ALA A 280 2.21 1.14 15.26
C ALA A 280 3.68 1.46 14.92
N PHE A 281 4.61 0.70 15.51
CA PHE A 281 6.05 0.90 15.33
C PHE A 281 6.47 0.92 13.84
N PRO A 282 7.57 1.62 13.51
CA PRO A 282 8.02 1.76 12.13
C PRO A 282 8.49 0.43 11.55
N VAL A 283 8.19 0.22 10.26
CA VAL A 283 8.53 -0.99 9.49
C VAL A 283 10.03 -1.23 9.31
N SER A 284 10.87 -0.25 9.65
CA SER A 284 12.34 -0.37 9.65
C SER A 284 12.86 -1.31 10.74
N GLU A 285 12.06 -1.63 11.76
CA GLU A 285 12.45 -2.46 12.90
C GLU A 285 12.20 -3.96 12.61
N CYS A 286 12.96 -4.52 11.66
CA CYS A 286 12.70 -5.85 11.09
C CYS A 286 12.50 -6.95 12.14
N ARG A 287 13.29 -6.93 13.23
CA ARG A 287 13.29 -7.99 14.25
C ARG A 287 12.06 -8.00 15.17
N ILE A 288 11.26 -6.94 15.18
CA ILE A 288 10.01 -6.92 15.95
C ILE A 288 8.98 -7.85 15.27
N CYS A 289 8.94 -7.85 13.94
CA CYS A 289 8.11 -8.76 13.16
C CYS A 289 8.77 -10.14 13.03
N HIS A 290 10.03 -10.17 12.60
CA HIS A 290 10.82 -11.40 12.37
C HIS A 290 11.42 -11.92 13.68
N SER A 291 10.56 -12.41 14.57
CA SER A 291 10.91 -12.75 15.95
C SER A 291 11.00 -14.25 16.21
N LYS A 292 10.41 -15.11 15.36
CA LYS A 292 10.52 -16.57 15.52
C LYS A 292 11.69 -17.10 14.72
N LYS A 293 12.69 -17.66 15.42
CA LYS A 293 13.81 -18.35 14.77
C LYS A 293 13.30 -19.50 13.90
N LYS A 294 13.99 -19.73 12.78
CA LYS A 294 13.70 -20.86 11.91
C LYS A 294 14.22 -22.14 12.51
N ASP A 295 13.45 -23.20 12.34
CA ASP A 295 13.89 -24.55 12.63
C ASP A 295 14.85 -24.97 11.50
N VAL A 296 16.15 -24.81 11.75
CA VAL A 296 17.18 -25.28 10.83
C VAL A 296 17.18 -26.80 10.91
N MET A 297 16.58 -27.48 9.93
CA MET A 297 16.76 -28.92 9.82
C MET A 297 18.27 -29.21 9.71
N PRO A 298 18.82 -30.17 10.50
CA PRO A 298 20.22 -30.49 10.42
C PRO A 298 20.54 -30.93 8.99
N VAL A 299 21.50 -30.25 8.37
CA VAL A 299 22.04 -30.65 7.07
C VAL A 299 22.63 -32.05 7.26
N LYS A 300 21.98 -33.07 6.72
CA LYS A 300 22.61 -34.38 6.60
C LYS A 300 23.80 -34.19 5.67
N ASN A 301 25.01 -34.25 6.22
CA ASN A 301 26.24 -34.24 5.45
C ASN A 301 26.22 -35.43 4.49
N ALA A 302 25.97 -35.16 3.21
CA ALA A 302 26.04 -36.15 2.13
C ALA A 302 27.49 -36.39 1.69
N ASN A 303 28.43 -36.46 2.64
CA ASN A 303 29.86 -36.73 2.39
C ASN A 303 30.48 -37.45 3.60
N ALA A 304 29.87 -38.56 4.01
CA ALA A 304 30.57 -39.62 4.73
C ALA A 304 30.59 -40.84 3.79
N GLN A 305 31.62 -40.89 2.95
CA GLN A 305 32.13 -42.14 2.36
C GLN A 305 33.30 -42.58 3.21
#